data_AF-A0A7I8DDY9-F1
#
_entry.id   AF-A0A7I8DDY9-F1
#
_cell.length_a   1.000
_cell.length_b   1.000
_cell.length_c   1.000
_cell.angle_alpha   90.00
_cell.angle_beta   90.00
_cell.angle_gamma   90.00
#
_symmetry.space_group_name_H-M   'P 1'
#
loop_
_entity.id
_entity.type
_entity.pdbx_description
1 polymer ?
#
loop_
_entity_poly.entity_id
_entity_poly.type
_entity_poly.pdbx_seq_one_letter_code
_entity_poly.pdbx_strand_id
1 'polypeptide(L)'
;MASNKLVAGILAGTLLLMPLFTAAEASIESDQQRLDEIRQQYNQSLQQINKLRSEEKDLNKKLAAINQQIAELDQQISGIQAELNAGAEKIRQMEIEIQKTKEKLEARKKMLMQRLRVLYEDGNVSYLEVLFQSTDFSDFIGRVSTLTLVVNQDKVLMEGIKKDKQKLDDTQAQLKQEQAMRQVRQDALVAAKAEQDKIKAEQQKVLAQVQKDRQITEAQAQQEEKEIQAIEAQIAAAIAAARQRDGGANVTSAGSWTWPVPSSHVISSGYGMRWGAMHAGIDIAAPLGTPIVAVDNGVVRFAGTASGFGHWVVIEHQGGVMSVYGHMYGDGIYVSVGQQVKRGQTIAAIGSDGESTGPHLHFSVATGISGSRMIYVDPNPYLGQ
;
A
#
# COMPACT_ATOMS: atom_id res chain seq x y z
N MET A 1 45.07 -66.20 40.86
CA MET A 1 44.39 -65.94 42.14
C MET A 1 42.94 -65.64 41.77
N ALA A 2 42.05 -66.63 41.79
CA ALA A 2 41.22 -67.04 42.94
C ALA A 2 40.39 -65.85 43.46
N SER A 3 39.06 -65.88 43.59
CA SER A 3 38.08 -66.97 43.59
C SER A 3 36.65 -66.41 43.60
N ASN A 4 35.73 -67.14 42.94
CA ASN A 4 34.32 -67.38 43.24
C ASN A 4 33.60 -66.56 44.33
N LYS A 5 32.34 -66.18 44.05
CA LYS A 5 31.16 -66.87 44.61
C LYS A 5 29.87 -66.56 43.85
N LEU A 6 29.22 -67.65 43.41
CA LEU A 6 27.82 -67.78 43.05
C LEU A 6 26.92 -67.52 44.27
N VAL A 7 25.81 -66.81 44.07
CA VAL A 7 24.54 -67.04 44.78
C VAL A 7 23.41 -66.92 43.75
N ALA A 8 22.66 -68.01 43.60
CA ALA A 8 21.42 -68.11 42.83
C ALA A 8 20.23 -67.71 43.72
N GLY A 9 19.18 -67.11 43.14
CA GLY A 9 17.92 -66.89 43.86
C GLY A 9 16.82 -66.12 43.11
N ILE A 10 15.98 -66.87 42.39
CA ILE A 10 14.51 -66.71 42.28
C ILE A 10 13.93 -65.58 41.39
N LEU A 11 13.15 -66.06 40.41
CA LEU A 11 12.11 -65.41 39.61
C LEU A 11 11.28 -64.36 40.37
N ALA A 12 11.13 -63.18 39.78
CA ALA A 12 9.85 -62.46 39.76
C ALA A 12 9.70 -61.76 38.41
N GLY A 13 8.79 -62.28 37.58
CA GLY A 13 8.46 -61.69 36.29
C GLY A 13 7.82 -60.32 36.48
N THR A 14 8.52 -59.27 36.09
CA THR A 14 7.90 -58.03 35.64
C THR A 14 7.84 -58.10 34.12
N LEU A 15 6.68 -58.55 33.64
CA LEU A 15 6.23 -58.29 32.28
C LEU A 15 6.29 -56.76 32.08
N LEU A 16 7.34 -56.28 31.43
CA LEU A 16 7.38 -54.92 30.90
C LEU A 16 6.26 -54.86 29.86
N LEU A 17 5.09 -54.36 30.27
CA LEU A 17 4.13 -53.79 29.34
C LEU A 17 4.82 -52.58 28.70
N MET A 18 5.59 -52.83 27.64
CA MET A 18 5.78 -51.80 26.63
C MET A 18 4.38 -51.55 26.05
N PRO A 19 3.85 -50.31 26.09
CA PRO A 19 2.67 -50.01 25.30
C PRO A 19 3.01 -50.34 23.84
N LEU A 20 2.25 -51.25 23.26
CA LEU A 20 2.25 -51.50 21.82
C LEU A 20 1.79 -50.21 21.15
N PHE A 21 2.74 -49.32 20.83
CA PHE A 21 2.48 -48.19 19.96
C PHE A 21 2.03 -48.75 18.61
N THR A 22 0.77 -48.52 18.27
CA THR A 22 0.22 -49.00 17.01
C THR A 22 0.74 -48.12 15.87
N ALA A 23 0.89 -48.68 14.66
CA ALA A 23 1.34 -47.91 13.48
C ALA A 23 0.43 -46.70 13.16
N ALA A 24 -0.82 -46.71 13.65
CA ALA A 24 -1.77 -45.61 13.51
C ALA A 24 -1.47 -44.45 14.48
N GLU A 25 -0.98 -44.72 15.70
CA GLU A 25 -0.58 -43.69 16.66
C GLU A 25 0.70 -42.99 16.20
N ALA A 26 1.67 -43.74 15.67
CA ALA A 26 2.90 -43.18 15.10
C ALA A 26 2.64 -42.30 13.86
N SER A 27 1.65 -42.63 13.02
CA SER A 27 1.26 -41.78 11.88
C SER A 27 0.55 -40.50 12.33
N ILE A 28 -0.30 -40.58 13.36
CA ILE A 28 -0.99 -39.41 13.91
C ILE A 28 0.01 -38.43 14.55
N GLU A 29 1.01 -38.93 15.29
CA GLU A 29 2.06 -38.09 15.89
C GLU A 29 2.90 -37.38 14.82
N SER A 30 3.28 -38.10 13.75
CA SER A 30 3.98 -37.52 12.59
C SER A 30 3.15 -36.43 11.89
N ASP A 31 1.85 -36.68 11.68
CA ASP A 31 0.95 -35.70 11.06
C ASP A 31 0.71 -34.48 11.97
N GLN A 32 0.72 -34.66 13.29
CA GLN A 32 0.63 -33.56 14.27
C GLN A 32 1.88 -32.67 14.26
N GLN A 33 3.08 -33.25 14.22
CA GLN A 33 4.32 -32.47 14.10
C GLN A 33 4.33 -31.63 12.81
N ARG A 34 3.93 -32.25 11.69
CA ARG A 34 3.80 -31.55 10.41
C ARG A 34 2.74 -30.44 10.44
N LEU A 35 1.62 -30.67 11.14
CA LEU A 35 0.56 -29.69 11.32
C LEU A 35 1.06 -28.47 12.10
N ASP A 36 1.85 -28.67 13.15
CA ASP A 36 2.43 -27.59 13.95
C ASP A 36 3.45 -26.77 13.14
N GLU A 37 4.28 -27.43 12.32
CA GLU A 37 5.21 -26.74 11.40
C GLU A 37 4.47 -25.86 10.39
N ILE A 38 3.42 -26.38 9.73
CA ILE A 38 2.65 -25.61 8.75
C ILE A 38 1.86 -24.48 9.43
N ARG A 39 1.34 -24.69 10.65
CA ARG A 39 0.71 -23.61 11.43
C ARG A 39 1.70 -22.50 11.78
N GLN A 40 2.95 -22.84 12.09
CA GLN A 40 3.99 -21.85 12.31
C GLN A 40 4.28 -21.05 11.04
N GLN A 41 4.38 -21.71 9.89
CA GLN A 41 4.56 -21.06 8.58
C GLN A 41 3.38 -20.14 8.25
N TYR A 42 2.15 -20.63 8.42
CA TYR A 42 0.92 -19.85 8.21
C TYR A 42 0.87 -18.58 9.07
N ASN A 43 1.22 -18.69 10.35
CA ASN A 43 1.29 -17.53 11.24
C ASN A 43 2.37 -16.52 10.80
N GLN A 44 3.52 -16.99 10.31
CA GLN A 44 4.55 -16.12 9.73
C GLN A 44 4.04 -15.42 8.46
N SER A 45 3.36 -16.16 7.57
CA SER A 45 2.71 -15.62 6.37
C SER A 45 1.70 -14.53 6.71
N LEU A 46 0.86 -14.72 7.74
CA LEU A 46 -0.10 -13.71 8.21
C LEU A 46 0.59 -12.45 8.77
N GLN A 47 1.66 -12.61 9.55
CA GLN A 47 2.45 -11.47 10.04
C GLN A 47 3.06 -10.68 8.88
N GLN A 48 3.60 -11.39 7.87
CA GLN A 48 4.16 -10.78 6.68
C GLN A 48 3.09 -10.05 5.85
N ILE A 49 1.89 -10.62 5.69
CA ILE A 49 0.75 -9.96 5.02
C ILE A 49 0.37 -8.67 5.74
N ASN A 50 0.28 -8.69 7.07
CA ASN A 50 -0.05 -7.49 7.85
C ASN A 50 1.03 -6.41 7.74
N LYS A 51 2.31 -6.81 7.73
CA LYS A 51 3.43 -5.90 7.48
C LYS A 51 3.33 -5.28 6.07
N LEU A 52 3.14 -6.08 5.03
CA LEU A 52 2.98 -5.62 3.65
C LEU A 52 1.77 -4.69 3.50
N ARG A 53 0.65 -4.95 4.19
CA ARG A 53 -0.52 -4.05 4.22
C ARG A 53 -0.20 -2.71 4.88
N SER A 54 0.58 -2.70 5.96
CA SER A 54 1.04 -1.47 6.59
C SER A 54 2.00 -0.70 5.66
N GLU A 55 2.93 -1.40 5.02
CA GLU A 55 3.84 -0.81 4.04
C GLU A 55 3.09 -0.22 2.84
N GLU A 56 2.06 -0.89 2.33
CA GLU A 56 1.18 -0.36 1.27
C GLU A 56 0.43 0.89 1.73
N LYS A 57 -0.08 0.91 2.97
CA LYS A 57 -0.75 2.10 3.53
C LYS A 57 0.20 3.28 3.65
N ASP A 58 1.42 3.08 4.11
CA ASP A 58 2.42 4.14 4.22
C ASP A 58 2.98 4.55 2.86
N LEU A 59 3.11 3.61 1.92
CA LEU A 59 3.43 3.91 0.53
C LEU A 59 2.34 4.79 -0.09
N ASN A 60 1.06 4.49 0.11
CA ASN A 60 -0.06 5.32 -0.36
C ASN A 60 0.01 6.76 0.17
N LYS A 61 0.44 6.99 1.42
CA LYS A 61 0.69 8.35 1.93
C LYS A 61 1.86 9.02 1.20
N LYS A 62 2.96 8.30 0.97
CA LYS A 62 4.11 8.82 0.20
C LYS A 62 3.72 9.12 -1.26
N LEU A 63 2.85 8.31 -1.85
CA LEU A 63 2.31 8.51 -3.19
C LEU A 63 1.52 9.82 -3.30
N ALA A 64 0.80 10.22 -2.26
CA ALA A 64 0.13 11.52 -2.24
C ALA A 64 1.13 12.68 -2.34
N ALA A 65 2.25 12.61 -1.61
CA ALA A 65 3.32 13.61 -1.70
C ALA A 65 4.01 13.59 -3.08
N ILE A 66 4.25 12.41 -3.65
CA ILE A 66 4.80 12.26 -5.01
C ILE A 66 3.83 12.84 -6.06
N ASN A 67 2.53 12.60 -5.92
CA ASN A 67 1.52 13.17 -6.82
C ASN A 67 1.48 14.70 -6.74
N GLN A 68 1.68 15.27 -5.55
CA GLN A 68 1.84 16.72 -5.38
C GLN A 68 3.08 17.22 -6.16
N GLN A 69 4.22 16.55 -6.03
CA GLN A 69 5.44 16.90 -6.78
C GLN A 69 5.25 16.79 -8.30
N ILE A 70 4.55 15.75 -8.77
CA ILE A 70 4.21 15.61 -10.20
C ILE A 70 3.34 16.77 -10.66
N ALA A 71 2.34 17.18 -9.86
CA ALA A 71 1.47 18.30 -10.20
C ALA A 71 2.24 19.64 -10.24
N GLU A 72 3.17 19.85 -9.32
CA GLU A 72 4.07 21.01 -9.34
C GLU A 72 4.95 21.03 -10.60
N LEU A 73 5.52 19.87 -10.98
CA LEU A 73 6.26 19.72 -12.23
C LEU A 73 5.39 19.97 -13.47
N ASP A 74 4.14 19.49 -13.48
CA ASP A 74 3.18 19.76 -14.56
C ASP A 74 2.91 21.27 -14.72
N GLN A 75 2.77 22.00 -13.61
CA GLN A 75 2.64 23.45 -13.63
C GLN A 75 3.91 24.13 -14.16
N GLN A 76 5.09 23.69 -13.73
CA GLN A 76 6.37 24.22 -14.23
C GLN A 76 6.53 23.97 -15.74
N ILE A 77 6.26 22.75 -16.21
CA ILE A 77 6.29 22.37 -17.62
C ILE A 77 5.34 23.24 -18.44
N SER A 78 4.11 23.44 -17.95
CA SER A 78 3.11 24.28 -18.62
C SER A 78 3.55 25.75 -18.69
N GLY A 79 4.14 26.27 -17.60
CA GLY A 79 4.71 27.62 -17.55
C GLY A 79 5.85 27.80 -18.55
N ILE A 80 6.81 26.88 -18.59
CA ILE A 80 7.93 26.91 -19.55
C ILE A 80 7.40 26.84 -20.99
N GLN A 81 6.39 26.01 -21.26
CA GLN A 81 5.80 25.90 -22.59
C GLN A 81 5.12 27.22 -23.01
N ALA A 82 4.42 27.89 -22.10
CA ALA A 82 3.84 29.20 -22.34
C ALA A 82 4.91 30.26 -22.62
N GLU A 83 6.01 30.26 -21.85
CA GLU A 83 7.14 31.15 -22.09
C GLU A 83 7.83 30.90 -23.44
N LEU A 84 7.98 29.64 -23.85
CA LEU A 84 8.52 29.28 -25.16
C LEU A 84 7.66 29.78 -26.31
N ASN A 85 6.34 29.68 -26.17
CA ASN A 85 5.39 30.17 -27.18
C ASN A 85 5.43 31.71 -27.25
N ALA A 86 5.44 32.38 -26.10
CA ALA A 86 5.57 33.84 -26.03
C ALA A 86 6.92 34.33 -26.59
N GLY A 87 8.01 33.65 -26.28
CA GLY A 87 9.34 33.93 -26.82
C GLY A 87 9.42 33.74 -28.34
N ALA A 88 8.77 32.70 -28.88
CA ALA A 88 8.68 32.48 -30.32
C ALA A 88 7.94 33.61 -31.04
N GLU A 89 6.87 34.14 -30.44
CA GLU A 89 6.16 35.31 -30.99
C GLU A 89 7.04 36.56 -30.95
N LYS A 90 7.73 36.82 -29.83
CA LYS A 90 8.67 37.95 -29.72
C LYS A 90 9.78 37.91 -30.78
N ILE A 91 10.38 36.74 -30.98
CA ILE A 91 11.40 36.51 -32.02
C ILE A 91 10.84 36.88 -33.40
N ARG A 92 9.64 36.40 -33.75
CA ARG A 92 8.99 36.72 -35.03
C ARG A 92 8.77 38.23 -35.21
N GLN A 93 8.30 38.92 -34.17
CA GLN A 93 8.09 40.36 -34.22
C GLN A 93 9.42 41.13 -34.40
N MET A 94 10.47 40.72 -33.69
CA MET A 94 11.81 41.30 -33.84
C MET A 94 12.38 41.09 -35.25
N GLU A 95 12.20 39.90 -35.84
CA GLU A 95 12.64 39.62 -37.22
C GLU A 95 11.93 40.52 -38.24
N ILE A 96 10.62 40.73 -38.09
CA ILE A 96 9.84 41.66 -38.92
C ILE A 96 10.34 43.11 -38.74
N GLU A 97 10.60 43.53 -37.51
CA GLU A 97 11.10 44.88 -37.21
C GLU A 97 12.51 45.13 -37.76
N ILE A 98 13.38 44.12 -37.67
CA ILE A 98 14.73 44.14 -38.28
C ILE A 98 14.61 44.34 -39.78
N GLN A 99 13.74 43.58 -40.46
CA GLN A 99 13.58 43.68 -41.91
C GLN A 99 13.07 45.07 -42.32
N LYS A 100 12.01 45.58 -41.66
CA LYS A 100 11.49 46.94 -41.91
C LYS A 100 12.53 48.03 -41.66
N THR A 101 13.32 47.90 -40.59
CA THR A 101 14.35 48.89 -40.24
C THR A 101 15.50 48.86 -41.24
N LYS A 102 15.90 47.67 -41.72
CA LYS A 102 16.90 47.53 -42.78
C LYS A 102 16.45 48.19 -44.09
N GLU A 103 15.23 47.93 -44.53
CA GLU A 103 14.69 48.54 -45.76
C GLU A 103 14.64 50.07 -45.67
N LYS A 104 14.19 50.60 -44.53
CA LYS A 104 14.14 52.04 -44.27
C LYS A 104 15.55 52.66 -44.24
N LEU A 105 16.51 51.98 -43.61
CA LEU A 105 17.90 52.41 -43.54
C LEU A 105 18.53 52.47 -44.95
N GLU A 106 18.35 51.44 -45.76
CA GLU A 106 18.86 51.40 -47.13
C GLU A 106 18.21 52.46 -48.03
N ALA A 107 16.90 52.70 -47.88
CA ALA A 107 16.22 53.78 -48.58
C ALA A 107 16.80 55.17 -48.23
N ARG A 108 17.04 55.45 -46.93
CA ARG A 108 17.65 56.70 -46.49
C ARG A 108 19.10 56.84 -46.95
N LYS A 109 19.89 55.77 -46.90
CA LYS A 109 21.27 55.75 -47.44
C LYS A 109 21.29 56.05 -48.93
N LYS A 110 20.37 55.47 -49.71
CA LYS A 110 20.26 55.73 -51.15
C LYS A 110 19.95 57.21 -51.42
N MET A 111 19.02 57.81 -50.67
CA MET A 111 18.74 59.25 -50.77
C MET A 111 19.98 60.10 -50.44
N LEU A 112 20.70 59.75 -49.38
CA LEU A 112 21.92 60.46 -48.99
C LEU A 112 22.99 60.35 -50.10
N MET A 113 23.20 59.15 -50.65
CA MET A 113 24.16 58.91 -51.74
C MET A 113 23.80 59.67 -53.01
N GLN A 114 22.51 59.79 -53.35
CA GLN A 114 22.05 60.60 -54.48
C GLN A 114 22.37 62.09 -54.24
N ARG A 115 22.15 62.60 -53.03
CA ARG A 115 22.48 64.00 -52.68
C ARG A 115 23.99 64.27 -52.68
N LEU A 116 24.78 63.37 -52.10
CA LEU A 116 26.24 63.44 -52.11
C LEU A 116 26.82 63.37 -53.53
N ARG A 117 26.21 62.58 -54.41
CA ARG A 117 26.61 62.49 -55.82
C ARG A 117 26.38 63.82 -56.55
N VAL A 118 25.21 64.44 -56.39
CA VAL A 118 24.93 65.77 -56.99
C VAL A 118 25.93 66.81 -56.49
N LEU A 119 26.20 66.84 -55.17
CA LEU A 119 27.20 67.73 -54.58
C LEU A 119 28.62 67.49 -55.12
N TYR A 120 28.94 66.26 -55.53
CA TYR A 120 30.25 65.91 -56.08
C TYR A 120 30.36 66.17 -57.59
N GLU A 121 29.30 65.87 -58.35
CA GLU A 121 29.24 66.01 -59.82
C GLU A 121 29.18 67.47 -60.26
N ASP A 122 28.49 68.35 -59.52
CA ASP A 122 28.44 69.80 -59.80
C ASP A 122 29.73 70.54 -59.35
N GLY A 123 30.70 69.82 -58.78
CA GLY A 123 31.97 70.38 -58.31
C GLY A 123 31.86 71.09 -56.96
N ASN A 124 32.98 71.63 -56.49
CA ASN A 124 33.16 72.20 -55.14
C ASN A 124 32.45 73.57 -54.98
N VAL A 125 31.20 73.70 -55.44
CA VAL A 125 30.42 74.92 -55.33
C VAL A 125 30.12 75.14 -53.85
N SER A 126 30.87 76.07 -53.25
CA SER A 126 30.68 76.40 -51.85
C SER A 126 29.27 76.96 -51.65
N TYR A 127 28.59 76.62 -50.56
CA TYR A 127 27.33 77.28 -50.21
C TYR A 127 27.47 78.81 -50.20
N LEU A 128 28.67 79.32 -49.86
CA LEU A 128 29.00 80.74 -49.95
C LEU A 128 29.04 81.24 -51.39
N GLU A 129 29.52 80.43 -52.34
CA GLU A 129 29.57 80.76 -53.77
C GLU A 129 28.16 80.85 -54.38
N VAL A 130 27.27 79.92 -54.02
CA VAL A 130 25.84 79.97 -54.43
C VAL A 130 25.15 81.23 -53.89
N LEU A 131 25.49 81.63 -52.66
CA LEU A 131 24.97 82.84 -52.02
C LEU A 131 25.55 84.12 -52.65
N PHE A 132 26.84 84.15 -52.99
CA PHE A 132 27.49 85.31 -53.60
C PHE A 132 27.19 85.49 -55.09
N GLN A 133 26.66 84.47 -55.78
CA GLN A 133 26.12 84.57 -57.14
C GLN A 133 24.71 85.20 -57.22
N SER A 134 24.17 85.71 -56.11
CA SER A 134 22.85 86.35 -56.10
C SER A 134 22.82 87.64 -56.92
N THR A 135 21.76 87.87 -57.71
CA THR A 135 21.63 89.07 -58.57
C THR A 135 21.16 90.32 -57.82
N ASP A 136 20.42 90.14 -56.72
CA ASP A 136 19.90 91.20 -55.85
C ASP A 136 19.63 90.70 -54.41
N PHE A 137 19.22 91.61 -53.52
CA PHE A 137 18.96 91.29 -52.12
C PHE A 137 17.80 90.31 -51.91
N SER A 138 16.76 90.36 -52.74
CA SER A 138 15.62 89.44 -52.65
C SER A 138 16.02 88.02 -53.08
N ASP A 139 16.80 87.90 -54.16
CA ASP A 139 17.40 86.64 -54.61
C ASP A 139 18.33 86.04 -53.55
N PHE A 140 19.17 86.88 -52.92
CA PHE A 140 20.04 86.46 -51.81
C PHE A 140 19.25 85.83 -50.65
N ILE A 141 18.19 86.50 -50.16
CA ILE A 141 17.35 85.98 -49.06
C ILE A 141 16.63 84.68 -49.49
N GLY A 142 16.15 84.59 -50.73
CA GLY A 142 15.56 83.38 -51.30
C GLY A 142 16.53 82.19 -51.32
N ARG A 143 17.79 82.43 -51.72
CA ARG A 143 18.85 81.41 -51.71
C ARG A 143 19.23 80.99 -50.29
N VAL A 144 19.38 81.93 -49.35
CA VAL A 144 19.63 81.61 -47.92
C VAL A 144 18.53 80.70 -47.36
N SER A 145 17.26 81.03 -47.61
CA SER A 145 16.12 80.24 -47.15
C SER A 145 16.16 78.82 -47.74
N THR A 146 16.41 78.71 -49.05
CA THR A 146 16.49 77.44 -49.76
C THR A 146 17.64 76.57 -49.26
N LEU A 147 18.85 77.13 -49.11
CA LEU A 147 20.00 76.41 -48.58
C LEU A 147 19.79 75.95 -47.14
N THR A 148 19.17 76.79 -46.32
CA THR A 148 18.80 76.42 -44.94
C THR A 148 17.85 75.23 -44.92
N LEU A 149 16.85 75.21 -45.80
CA LEU A 149 15.92 74.07 -45.95
C LEU A 149 16.67 72.78 -46.35
N VAL A 150 17.58 72.88 -47.33
CA VAL A 150 18.40 71.75 -47.82
C VAL A 150 19.28 71.17 -46.70
N VAL A 151 20.02 72.02 -45.98
CA VAL A 151 20.90 71.62 -44.86
C VAL A 151 20.10 70.99 -43.72
N ASN A 152 18.95 71.57 -43.37
CA ASN A 152 18.07 71.00 -42.35
C ASN A 152 17.56 69.62 -42.76
N GLN A 153 17.18 69.45 -44.03
CA GLN A 153 16.75 68.14 -44.55
C GLN A 153 17.88 67.10 -44.51
N ASP A 154 19.12 67.50 -44.82
CA ASP A 154 20.29 66.61 -44.74
C ASP A 154 20.60 66.21 -43.30
N LYS A 155 20.51 67.16 -42.36
CA LYS A 155 20.65 66.88 -40.94
C LYS A 155 19.61 65.86 -40.46
N VAL A 156 18.34 66.06 -40.81
CA VAL A 156 17.25 65.11 -40.48
C VAL A 156 17.47 63.73 -41.11
N LEU A 157 17.99 63.69 -42.34
CA LEU A 157 18.32 62.44 -43.03
C LEU A 157 19.43 61.68 -42.29
N MET A 158 20.54 62.36 -41.97
CA MET A 158 21.69 61.80 -41.25
C MET A 158 21.31 61.34 -39.83
N GLU A 159 20.56 62.15 -39.08
CA GLU A 159 20.04 61.77 -37.77
C GLU A 159 19.12 60.54 -37.86
N GLY A 160 18.29 60.48 -38.91
CA GLY A 160 17.44 59.33 -39.17
C GLY A 160 18.22 58.05 -39.50
N ILE A 161 19.27 58.14 -40.32
CA ILE A 161 20.18 57.01 -40.61
C ILE A 161 20.84 56.52 -39.33
N LYS A 162 21.35 57.45 -38.50
CA LYS A 162 21.96 57.11 -37.21
C LYS A 162 20.97 56.40 -36.29
N LYS A 163 19.75 56.93 -36.15
CA LYS A 163 18.68 56.33 -35.32
C LYS A 163 18.25 54.96 -35.85
N ASP A 164 18.03 54.82 -37.15
CA ASP A 164 17.62 53.55 -37.76
C ASP A 164 18.74 52.49 -37.64
N LYS A 165 20.02 52.88 -37.77
CA LYS A 165 21.18 51.99 -37.55
C LYS A 165 21.28 51.53 -36.10
N GLN A 166 21.18 52.46 -35.15
CA GLN A 166 21.21 52.13 -33.72
C GLN A 166 20.07 51.19 -33.36
N LYS A 167 18.85 51.51 -33.79
CA LYS A 167 17.68 50.66 -33.59
C LYS A 167 17.88 49.24 -34.15
N LEU A 168 18.44 49.13 -35.36
CA LEU A 168 18.74 47.84 -35.96
C LEU A 168 19.72 47.02 -35.10
N ASP A 169 20.79 47.64 -34.63
CA ASP A 169 21.81 46.97 -33.80
C ASP A 169 21.21 46.51 -32.48
N ASP A 170 20.42 47.38 -31.83
CA ASP A 170 19.74 47.09 -30.56
C ASP A 170 18.75 45.92 -30.73
N THR A 171 17.89 45.95 -31.77
CA THR A 171 16.93 44.86 -32.02
C THR A 171 17.64 43.55 -32.40
N GLN A 172 18.76 43.60 -33.14
CA GLN A 172 19.54 42.40 -33.45
C GLN A 172 20.19 41.80 -32.19
N ALA A 173 20.69 42.63 -31.27
CA ALA A 173 21.20 42.18 -29.99
C ALA A 173 20.11 41.53 -29.13
N GLN A 174 18.93 42.17 -29.04
CA GLN A 174 17.76 41.62 -28.34
C GLN A 174 17.28 40.30 -28.93
N LEU A 175 17.23 40.18 -30.27
CA LEU A 175 16.88 38.94 -30.96
C LEU A 175 17.82 37.79 -30.55
N LYS A 176 19.13 38.04 -30.56
CA LYS A 176 20.14 37.04 -30.17
C LYS A 176 19.96 36.63 -28.69
N GLN A 177 19.65 37.59 -27.82
CA GLN A 177 19.37 37.32 -26.41
C GLN A 177 18.11 36.47 -26.24
N GLU A 178 17.01 36.79 -26.92
CA GLU A 178 15.76 36.02 -26.83
C GLU A 178 15.92 34.62 -27.42
N GLN A 179 16.68 34.46 -28.50
CA GLN A 179 17.04 33.14 -29.06
C GLN A 179 17.83 32.29 -28.05
N ALA A 180 18.83 32.88 -27.37
CA ALA A 180 19.59 32.18 -26.33
C ALA A 180 18.71 31.78 -25.14
N MET A 181 17.86 32.69 -24.65
CA MET A 181 16.91 32.40 -23.57
C MET A 181 15.92 31.30 -23.97
N ARG A 182 15.46 31.31 -25.22
CA ARG A 182 14.57 30.27 -25.74
C ARG A 182 15.25 28.90 -25.76
N GLN A 183 16.53 28.82 -26.12
CA GLN A 183 17.28 27.56 -26.05
C GLN A 183 17.39 27.05 -24.61
N VAL A 184 17.75 27.93 -23.66
CA VAL A 184 17.81 27.58 -22.23
C VAL A 184 16.46 27.06 -21.72
N ARG A 185 15.35 27.69 -22.11
CA ARG A 185 13.99 27.23 -21.77
C ARG A 185 13.65 25.88 -22.40
N GLN A 186 14.11 25.60 -23.63
CA GLN A 186 13.90 24.28 -24.26
C GLN A 186 14.66 23.19 -23.51
N ASP A 187 15.91 23.45 -23.12
CA ASP A 187 16.73 22.50 -22.37
C ASP A 187 16.10 22.25 -20.97
N ALA A 188 15.61 23.31 -20.32
CA ALA A 188 14.87 23.20 -19.05
C ALA A 188 13.58 22.39 -19.19
N LEU A 189 12.83 22.55 -20.29
CA LEU A 189 11.62 21.78 -20.56
C LEU A 189 11.92 20.28 -20.70
N VAL A 190 12.98 19.93 -21.44
CA VAL A 190 13.41 18.54 -21.62
C VAL A 190 13.84 17.94 -20.29
N ALA A 191 14.62 18.68 -19.50
CA ALA A 191 15.04 18.23 -18.16
C ALA A 191 13.86 18.02 -17.21
N ALA A 192 12.90 18.96 -17.18
CA ALA A 192 11.71 18.85 -16.33
C ALA A 192 10.83 17.64 -16.72
N LYS A 193 10.66 17.38 -18.02
CA LYS A 193 9.92 16.20 -18.50
C LYS A 193 10.64 14.89 -18.15
N ALA A 194 11.97 14.84 -18.33
CA ALA A 194 12.75 13.66 -17.99
C ALA A 194 12.68 13.33 -16.48
N GLU A 195 12.73 14.34 -15.61
CA GLU A 195 12.59 14.15 -14.17
C GLU A 195 11.17 13.68 -13.80
N GLN A 196 10.15 14.27 -14.43
CA GLN A 196 8.77 13.83 -14.23
C GLN A 196 8.58 12.35 -14.63
N ASP A 197 9.09 11.94 -15.79
CA ASP A 197 8.98 10.56 -16.28
C ASP A 197 9.69 9.58 -15.34
N LYS A 198 10.87 9.96 -14.82
CA LYS A 198 11.61 9.18 -13.84
C LYS A 198 10.80 8.99 -12.54
N ILE A 199 10.20 10.06 -12.02
CA ILE A 199 9.37 10.00 -10.81
C ILE A 199 8.15 9.08 -11.04
N LYS A 200 7.45 9.23 -12.17
CA LYS A 200 6.30 8.38 -12.54
C LYS A 200 6.68 6.91 -12.69
N ALA A 201 7.84 6.62 -13.28
CA ALA A 201 8.33 5.26 -13.45
C ALA A 201 8.68 4.59 -12.11
N GLU A 202 9.39 5.30 -11.23
CA GLU A 202 9.74 4.79 -9.90
C GLU A 202 8.47 4.55 -9.06
N GLN A 203 7.51 5.48 -9.14
CA GLN A 203 6.20 5.36 -8.50
C GLN A 203 5.47 4.07 -8.89
N GLN A 204 5.36 3.80 -10.19
CA GLN A 204 4.69 2.61 -10.72
C GLN A 204 5.43 1.33 -10.31
N LYS A 205 6.76 1.34 -10.37
CA LYS A 205 7.61 0.19 -10.03
C LYS A 205 7.44 -0.21 -8.57
N VAL A 206 7.50 0.75 -7.64
CA VAL A 206 7.37 0.46 -6.20
C VAL A 206 5.97 -0.05 -5.87
N LEU A 207 4.92 0.55 -6.45
CA LEU A 207 3.55 0.10 -6.23
C LEU A 207 3.33 -1.33 -6.76
N ALA A 208 3.80 -1.62 -7.99
CA ALA A 208 3.67 -2.93 -8.59
C ALA A 208 4.42 -4.01 -7.80
N GLN A 209 5.60 -3.68 -7.26
CA GLN A 209 6.40 -4.62 -6.46
C GLN A 209 5.68 -4.98 -5.15
N VAL A 210 5.21 -4.00 -4.38
CA VAL A 210 4.51 -4.24 -3.10
C VAL A 210 3.21 -5.04 -3.32
N GLN A 211 2.45 -4.71 -4.37
CA GLN A 211 1.22 -5.44 -4.70
C GLN A 211 1.51 -6.89 -5.11
N LYS A 212 2.58 -7.11 -5.89
CA LYS A 212 3.01 -8.45 -6.30
C LYS A 212 3.46 -9.29 -5.11
N ASP A 213 4.27 -8.72 -4.22
CA ASP A 213 4.74 -9.42 -3.02
C ASP A 213 3.57 -9.79 -2.12
N ARG A 214 2.59 -8.89 -1.93
CA ARG A 214 1.36 -9.21 -1.20
C ARG A 214 0.57 -10.35 -1.84
N GLN A 215 0.35 -10.32 -3.15
CA GLN A 215 -0.38 -11.38 -3.86
C GLN A 215 0.31 -12.74 -3.73
N ILE A 216 1.64 -12.78 -3.83
CA ILE A 216 2.42 -14.01 -3.67
C ILE A 216 2.27 -14.55 -2.24
N THR A 217 2.42 -13.69 -1.22
CA THR A 217 2.30 -14.13 0.18
C THR A 217 0.86 -14.53 0.54
N GLU A 218 -0.16 -13.83 0.02
CA GLU A 218 -1.56 -14.22 0.21
C GLU A 218 -1.87 -15.58 -0.45
N ALA A 219 -1.31 -15.86 -1.63
CA ALA A 219 -1.44 -17.16 -2.28
C ALA A 219 -0.72 -18.29 -1.51
N GLN A 220 0.46 -18.01 -0.95
CA GLN A 220 1.19 -18.94 -0.08
C GLN A 220 0.37 -19.28 1.17
N ALA A 221 -0.16 -18.26 1.86
CA ALA A 221 -1.00 -18.46 3.04
C ALA A 221 -2.25 -19.31 2.74
N GLN A 222 -2.89 -19.11 1.58
CA GLN A 222 -4.04 -19.92 1.16
C GLN A 222 -3.66 -21.38 0.87
N GLN A 223 -2.44 -21.63 0.38
CA GLN A 223 -1.96 -22.98 0.15
C GLN A 223 -1.64 -23.68 1.48
N GLU A 224 -0.97 -22.99 2.40
CA GLU A 224 -0.70 -23.47 3.77
C GLU A 224 -2.01 -23.80 4.51
N GLU A 225 -3.03 -22.95 4.40
CA GLU A 225 -4.36 -23.19 4.98
C GLU A 225 -5.03 -24.45 4.43
N LYS A 226 -4.95 -24.69 3.11
CA LYS A 226 -5.48 -25.92 2.50
C LYS A 226 -4.73 -27.17 2.96
N GLU A 227 -3.42 -27.06 3.17
CA GLU A 227 -2.61 -28.18 3.68
C GLU A 227 -2.93 -28.50 5.14
N ILE A 228 -3.12 -27.48 5.98
CA ILE A 228 -3.64 -27.62 7.34
C ILE A 228 -4.97 -28.40 7.31
N GLN A 229 -5.94 -27.95 6.50
CA GLN A 229 -7.25 -28.60 6.39
C GLN A 229 -7.15 -30.06 5.92
N ALA A 230 -6.23 -30.35 4.99
CA ALA A 230 -6.02 -31.70 4.48
C ALA A 230 -5.43 -32.64 5.54
N ILE A 231 -4.44 -32.17 6.31
CA ILE A 231 -3.81 -32.94 7.39
C ILE A 231 -4.80 -33.17 8.54
N GLU A 232 -5.58 -32.14 8.91
CA GLU A 232 -6.63 -32.28 9.92
C GLU A 232 -7.70 -33.31 9.53
N ALA A 233 -8.09 -33.34 8.25
CA ALA A 233 -9.01 -34.36 7.73
C ALA A 233 -8.41 -35.77 7.77
N GLN A 234 -7.11 -35.91 7.50
CA GLN A 234 -6.41 -37.20 7.59
C GLN A 234 -6.33 -37.71 9.03
N ILE A 235 -5.99 -36.83 9.98
CA ILE A 235 -5.98 -37.15 11.42
C ILE A 235 -7.37 -37.57 11.89
N ALA A 236 -8.42 -36.83 11.50
CA ALA A 236 -9.80 -37.16 11.84
C ALA A 236 -10.24 -38.53 11.30
N ALA A 237 -9.88 -38.85 10.05
CA ALA A 237 -10.16 -40.15 9.44
C ALA A 237 -9.39 -41.28 10.13
N ALA A 238 -8.13 -41.07 10.51
CA ALA A 238 -7.32 -42.04 11.25
C ALA A 238 -7.91 -42.33 12.65
N ILE A 239 -8.36 -41.29 13.36
CA ILE A 239 -9.04 -41.43 14.66
C ILE A 239 -10.36 -42.19 14.52
N ALA A 240 -11.18 -41.87 13.50
CA ALA A 240 -12.44 -42.57 13.25
C ALA A 240 -12.21 -44.07 12.91
N ALA A 241 -11.17 -44.38 12.13
CA ALA A 241 -10.80 -45.74 11.80
C ALA A 241 -10.28 -46.53 13.02
N ALA A 242 -9.53 -45.87 13.92
CA ALA A 242 -9.10 -46.47 15.19
C ALA A 242 -10.29 -46.80 16.11
N ARG A 243 -11.27 -45.88 16.22
CA ARG A 243 -12.50 -46.10 17.01
C ARG A 243 -13.34 -47.28 16.53
N GLN A 244 -13.35 -47.58 15.23
CA GLN A 244 -14.05 -48.74 14.70
C GLN A 244 -13.35 -50.07 15.00
N ARG A 245 -12.03 -50.05 15.26
CA ARG A 245 -11.25 -51.26 15.59
C ARG A 245 -11.31 -51.61 17.08
N ASP A 246 -11.47 -50.64 17.96
CA ASP A 246 -11.41 -50.82 19.43
C ASP A 246 -12.73 -51.24 20.11
N GLY A 247 -13.79 -51.55 19.35
CA GLY A 247 -14.96 -52.25 19.89
C GLY A 247 -15.58 -51.63 21.15
N GLY A 248 -16.09 -50.40 21.06
CA GLY A 248 -17.12 -49.83 21.95
C GLY A 248 -17.03 -50.19 23.45
N ALA A 249 -16.01 -49.69 24.16
CA ALA A 249 -16.01 -49.72 25.62
C ALA A 249 -17.03 -48.71 26.18
N ASN A 250 -18.17 -49.22 26.64
CA ASN A 250 -19.24 -48.49 27.33
C ASN A 250 -18.73 -47.77 28.60
N VAL A 251 -18.54 -46.45 28.50
CA VAL A 251 -18.66 -45.55 29.65
C VAL A 251 -20.13 -45.12 29.70
N THR A 252 -20.73 -45.06 30.88
CA THR A 252 -22.17 -44.82 31.14
C THR A 252 -22.45 -43.35 31.48
N SER A 253 -23.41 -42.67 30.82
CA SER A 253 -23.80 -41.29 31.13
C SER A 253 -25.19 -41.32 31.74
N ALA A 254 -25.26 -40.97 33.00
CA ALA A 254 -26.49 -40.73 33.72
C ALA A 254 -26.48 -39.29 34.25
N GLY A 255 -27.32 -38.43 33.69
CA GLY A 255 -27.85 -37.22 34.35
C GLY A 255 -27.24 -35.86 33.97
N SER A 256 -28.12 -34.94 33.57
CA SER A 256 -28.05 -33.46 33.49
C SER A 256 -26.65 -32.81 33.59
N TRP A 257 -26.28 -32.09 32.53
CA TRP A 257 -25.05 -31.31 32.49
C TRP A 257 -25.06 -30.21 33.55
N THR A 258 -23.90 -29.97 34.15
CA THR A 258 -23.74 -28.86 35.09
C THR A 258 -23.57 -27.54 34.34
N TRP A 259 -23.88 -26.43 35.03
CA TRP A 259 -23.71 -25.10 34.48
C TRP A 259 -22.21 -24.76 34.31
N PRO A 260 -21.77 -24.25 33.14
CA PRO A 260 -20.34 -24.12 32.83
C PRO A 260 -19.62 -22.99 33.56
N VAL A 261 -20.35 -22.03 34.14
CA VAL A 261 -19.79 -20.90 34.91
C VAL A 261 -20.43 -20.86 36.30
N PRO A 262 -19.93 -21.64 37.29
CA PRO A 262 -20.64 -21.83 38.56
C PRO A 262 -20.96 -20.53 39.33
N SER A 263 -20.17 -19.48 39.11
CA SER A 263 -20.33 -18.18 39.77
C SER A 263 -21.23 -17.17 39.02
N SER A 264 -21.71 -17.47 37.80
CA SER A 264 -22.57 -16.56 37.03
C SER A 264 -23.59 -17.30 36.18
N HIS A 265 -24.85 -16.87 36.30
CA HIS A 265 -25.98 -17.35 35.49
C HIS A 265 -26.53 -16.25 34.55
N VAL A 266 -25.76 -15.17 34.36
CA VAL A 266 -26.17 -14.05 33.51
C VAL A 266 -25.91 -14.39 32.06
N ILE A 267 -26.97 -14.76 31.34
CA ILE A 267 -26.93 -14.88 29.88
C ILE A 267 -27.00 -13.47 29.29
N SER A 268 -25.87 -12.97 28.77
CA SER A 268 -25.84 -11.68 28.07
C SER A 268 -26.47 -11.79 26.69
N SER A 269 -26.50 -13.00 26.10
CA SER A 269 -27.12 -13.23 24.81
C SER A 269 -27.43 -14.72 24.55
N GLY A 270 -28.62 -15.02 23.99
CA GLY A 270 -29.12 -16.40 23.81
C GLY A 270 -29.02 -17.00 22.39
N TYR A 271 -29.13 -18.32 22.25
CA TYR A 271 -29.05 -19.04 20.97
C TYR A 271 -30.10 -18.57 19.96
N GLY A 272 -29.70 -18.38 18.69
CA GLY A 272 -30.62 -18.02 17.61
C GLY A 272 -30.13 -16.89 16.69
N MET A 273 -31.00 -16.44 15.78
CA MET A 273 -30.67 -15.40 14.79
C MET A 273 -30.52 -14.02 15.44
N ARG A 274 -29.40 -13.33 15.16
CA ARG A 274 -29.10 -11.97 15.62
C ARG A 274 -28.52 -11.17 14.47
N TRP A 275 -29.11 -10.01 14.18
CA TRP A 275 -28.63 -9.07 13.14
C TRP A 275 -28.28 -9.72 11.78
N GLY A 276 -29.05 -10.74 11.36
CA GLY A 276 -28.85 -11.44 10.10
C GLY A 276 -27.87 -12.62 10.14
N ALA A 277 -27.26 -12.94 11.28
CA ALA A 277 -26.36 -14.07 11.46
C ALA A 277 -26.85 -15.02 12.58
N MET A 278 -26.54 -16.32 12.47
CA MET A 278 -26.91 -17.32 13.47
C MET A 278 -25.89 -17.32 14.62
N HIS A 279 -26.36 -17.11 15.85
CA HIS A 279 -25.55 -17.29 17.04
C HIS A 279 -25.65 -18.73 17.55
N ALA A 280 -24.62 -19.52 17.29
CA ALA A 280 -24.58 -20.97 17.52
C ALA A 280 -24.23 -21.36 18.97
N GLY A 281 -24.65 -20.56 19.96
CA GLY A 281 -24.39 -20.80 21.37
C GLY A 281 -25.14 -19.83 22.29
N ILE A 282 -24.76 -19.79 23.56
CA ILE A 282 -25.17 -18.78 24.54
C ILE A 282 -23.94 -18.05 25.08
N ASP A 283 -24.09 -16.77 25.38
CA ASP A 283 -23.03 -15.95 25.96
C ASP A 283 -23.32 -15.74 27.45
N ILE A 284 -22.42 -16.21 28.31
CA ILE A 284 -22.55 -16.13 29.77
C ILE A 284 -21.54 -15.10 30.29
N ALA A 285 -22.03 -13.96 30.74
CA ALA A 285 -21.19 -12.86 31.19
C ALA A 285 -20.64 -13.12 32.60
N ALA A 286 -19.33 -12.96 32.78
CA ALA A 286 -18.69 -12.92 34.08
C ALA A 286 -17.35 -12.16 34.00
N PRO A 287 -16.76 -11.73 35.13
CA PRO A 287 -15.46 -11.08 35.13
C PRO A 287 -14.35 -11.93 34.50
N LEU A 288 -13.33 -11.29 33.91
CA LEU A 288 -12.12 -11.95 33.43
C LEU A 288 -11.51 -12.83 34.52
N GLY A 289 -10.98 -14.00 34.15
CA GLY A 289 -10.37 -14.94 35.07
C GLY A 289 -11.37 -15.84 35.82
N THR A 290 -12.69 -15.62 35.64
CA THR A 290 -13.71 -16.48 36.27
C THR A 290 -13.57 -17.93 35.78
N PRO A 291 -13.51 -18.93 36.67
CA PRO A 291 -13.38 -20.34 36.27
C PRO A 291 -14.52 -20.84 35.39
N ILE A 292 -14.15 -21.52 34.31
CA ILE A 292 -15.02 -22.30 33.43
C ILE A 292 -14.83 -23.78 33.77
N VAL A 293 -15.92 -24.53 33.92
CA VAL A 293 -15.89 -25.95 34.26
C VAL A 293 -16.46 -26.84 33.15
N ALA A 294 -15.97 -28.08 33.08
CA ALA A 294 -16.53 -29.10 32.19
C ALA A 294 -17.97 -29.44 32.60
N VAL A 295 -18.90 -29.34 31.65
CA VAL A 295 -20.34 -29.56 31.90
C VAL A 295 -20.70 -31.03 32.19
N ASP A 296 -19.86 -31.96 31.74
CA ASP A 296 -19.95 -33.38 32.05
C ASP A 296 -18.57 -34.05 31.91
N ASN A 297 -18.45 -35.33 32.28
CA ASN A 297 -17.28 -36.13 32.01
C ASN A 297 -17.02 -36.21 30.50
N GLY A 298 -15.76 -36.16 30.08
CA GLY A 298 -15.43 -36.24 28.66
C GLY A 298 -13.95 -36.22 28.36
N VAL A 299 -13.64 -36.15 27.08
CA VAL A 299 -12.26 -36.05 26.57
C VAL A 299 -12.12 -34.76 25.80
N VAL A 300 -11.10 -33.97 26.13
CA VAL A 300 -10.78 -32.74 25.40
C VAL A 300 -10.35 -33.11 23.98
N ARG A 301 -11.08 -32.63 22.98
CA ARG A 301 -10.80 -32.86 21.55
C ARG A 301 -10.06 -31.70 20.91
N PHE A 302 -10.34 -30.49 21.36
CA PHE A 302 -9.65 -29.29 20.91
C PHE A 302 -9.37 -28.40 22.11
N ALA A 303 -8.20 -27.78 22.14
CA ALA A 303 -7.79 -26.79 23.13
C ALA A 303 -6.74 -25.90 22.47
N GLY A 304 -7.03 -24.61 22.27
CA GLY A 304 -6.13 -23.69 21.57
C GLY A 304 -6.85 -22.66 20.71
N THR A 305 -6.17 -22.08 19.72
CA THR A 305 -6.70 -21.01 18.89
C THR A 305 -7.81 -21.51 17.94
N ALA A 306 -8.87 -20.72 17.79
CA ALA A 306 -9.96 -20.96 16.84
C ALA A 306 -10.49 -19.63 16.26
N SER A 307 -10.63 -19.57 14.94
CA SER A 307 -11.17 -18.41 14.24
C SER A 307 -12.57 -18.05 14.76
N GLY A 308 -12.83 -16.76 14.99
CA GLY A 308 -14.05 -16.26 15.64
C GLY A 308 -14.05 -16.38 17.17
N PHE A 309 -13.53 -17.47 17.73
CA PHE A 309 -13.54 -17.73 19.18
C PHE A 309 -12.31 -17.21 19.93
N GLY A 310 -11.24 -16.80 19.23
CA GLY A 310 -9.96 -16.49 19.86
C GLY A 310 -9.28 -17.79 20.26
N HIS A 311 -9.49 -18.22 21.51
CA HIS A 311 -9.19 -19.59 21.92
C HIS A 311 -10.44 -20.32 22.40
N TRP A 312 -10.43 -21.63 22.22
CA TRP A 312 -11.51 -22.51 22.60
C TRP A 312 -11.03 -23.80 23.25
N VAL A 313 -11.96 -24.47 23.91
CA VAL A 313 -11.86 -25.83 24.41
C VAL A 313 -13.10 -26.56 23.90
N VAL A 314 -12.93 -27.78 23.44
CA VAL A 314 -14.03 -28.63 22.99
C VAL A 314 -13.90 -29.96 23.70
N ILE A 315 -14.93 -30.38 24.40
CA ILE A 315 -14.96 -31.64 25.14
C ILE A 315 -16.00 -32.53 24.48
N GLU A 316 -15.57 -33.71 24.01
CA GLU A 316 -16.49 -34.76 23.58
C GLU A 316 -16.96 -35.54 24.81
N HIS A 317 -18.28 -35.59 24.97
CA HIS A 317 -18.97 -36.35 25.98
C HIS A 317 -19.49 -37.66 25.39
N GLN A 318 -20.16 -38.42 26.24
CA GLN A 318 -20.83 -39.62 25.81
C GLN A 318 -21.90 -39.36 24.75
N GLY A 319 -22.07 -40.32 23.83
CA GLY A 319 -23.03 -40.21 22.73
C GLY A 319 -22.55 -39.33 21.57
N GLY A 320 -21.30 -38.85 21.62
CA GLY A 320 -20.72 -38.01 20.57
C GLY A 320 -21.16 -36.54 20.63
N VAL A 321 -21.90 -36.16 21.67
CA VAL A 321 -22.25 -34.76 21.93
C VAL A 321 -21.01 -34.04 22.45
N MET A 322 -20.75 -32.84 21.94
CA MET A 322 -19.63 -32.01 22.32
C MET A 322 -20.12 -30.73 23.01
N SER A 323 -19.39 -30.31 24.04
CA SER A 323 -19.47 -28.95 24.57
C SER A 323 -18.31 -28.12 24.04
N VAL A 324 -18.60 -26.88 23.64
CA VAL A 324 -17.62 -25.92 23.11
C VAL A 324 -17.60 -24.71 24.04
N TYR A 325 -16.41 -24.29 24.43
CA TYR A 325 -16.13 -23.16 25.31
C TYR A 325 -15.23 -22.21 24.54
N GLY A 326 -15.62 -20.96 24.34
CA GLY A 326 -14.88 -19.97 23.55
C GLY A 326 -14.57 -18.67 24.29
N HIS A 327 -13.75 -17.84 23.65
CA HIS A 327 -13.28 -16.51 24.09
C HIS A 327 -12.29 -16.51 25.26
N MET A 328 -11.65 -17.63 25.55
CA MET A 328 -10.55 -17.69 26.51
C MET A 328 -9.28 -17.06 25.92
N TYR A 329 -8.41 -16.53 26.79
CA TYR A 329 -7.03 -16.25 26.40
C TYR A 329 -6.21 -17.54 26.37
N GLY A 330 -5.11 -17.57 25.62
CA GLY A 330 -4.26 -18.75 25.50
C GLY A 330 -3.67 -19.25 26.83
N ASP A 331 -3.34 -18.34 27.75
CA ASP A 331 -2.88 -18.65 29.12
C ASP A 331 -4.03 -18.98 30.09
N GLY A 332 -5.27 -18.79 29.65
CA GLY A 332 -6.50 -19.12 30.36
C GLY A 332 -7.04 -20.52 30.08
N ILE A 333 -6.32 -21.37 29.35
CA ILE A 333 -6.67 -22.77 29.11
C ILE A 333 -5.86 -23.68 30.03
N TYR A 334 -6.55 -24.51 30.81
CA TYR A 334 -5.92 -25.36 31.83
C TYR A 334 -5.92 -26.85 31.47
N VAL A 335 -6.38 -27.17 30.26
CA VAL A 335 -6.48 -28.54 29.78
C VAL A 335 -5.85 -28.70 28.41
N SER A 336 -5.38 -29.91 28.13
CA SER A 336 -4.74 -30.25 26.85
C SER A 336 -5.59 -31.26 26.08
N VAL A 337 -5.43 -31.28 24.75
CA VAL A 337 -6.09 -32.28 23.89
C VAL A 337 -5.75 -33.70 24.36
N GLY A 338 -6.77 -34.57 24.39
CA GLY A 338 -6.67 -35.94 24.89
C GLY A 338 -6.88 -36.08 26.41
N GLN A 339 -6.86 -34.97 27.15
CA GLN A 339 -7.09 -35.01 28.60
C GLN A 339 -8.53 -35.46 28.92
N GLN A 340 -8.65 -36.43 29.82
CA GLN A 340 -9.92 -36.77 30.45
C GLN A 340 -10.26 -35.73 31.49
N VAL A 341 -11.48 -35.21 31.41
CA VAL A 341 -12.00 -34.23 32.36
C VAL A 341 -13.24 -34.78 33.05
N LYS A 342 -13.41 -34.41 34.32
CA LYS A 342 -14.60 -34.76 35.10
C LYS A 342 -15.60 -33.62 35.09
N ARG A 343 -16.89 -33.93 35.20
CA ARG A 343 -17.94 -32.93 35.43
C ARG A 343 -17.56 -32.01 36.59
N GLY A 344 -17.62 -30.70 36.36
CA GLY A 344 -17.26 -29.66 37.34
C GLY A 344 -15.76 -29.38 37.47
N GLN A 345 -14.90 -30.10 36.74
CA GLN A 345 -13.47 -29.80 36.70
C GLN A 345 -13.25 -28.45 36.01
N THR A 346 -12.45 -27.57 36.60
CA THR A 346 -12.02 -26.33 35.96
C THR A 346 -11.15 -26.64 34.75
N ILE A 347 -11.55 -26.13 33.59
CA ILE A 347 -10.90 -26.39 32.30
C ILE A 347 -10.26 -25.14 31.69
N ALA A 348 -10.78 -23.98 32.06
CA ALA A 348 -10.33 -22.71 31.54
C ALA A 348 -10.79 -21.56 32.46
N ALA A 349 -10.45 -20.33 32.08
CA ALA A 349 -10.98 -19.11 32.67
C ALA A 349 -11.57 -18.18 31.60
N ILE A 350 -12.58 -17.41 31.99
CA ILE A 350 -13.23 -16.42 31.13
C ILE A 350 -12.21 -15.41 30.65
N GLY A 351 -12.18 -15.22 29.33
CA GLY A 351 -11.39 -14.20 28.65
C GLY A 351 -12.28 -13.22 27.88
N SER A 352 -11.67 -12.57 26.89
CA SER A 352 -12.36 -11.74 25.90
C SER A 352 -11.57 -11.75 24.59
N ASP A 353 -11.13 -12.94 24.18
CA ASP A 353 -10.29 -13.13 22.99
C ASP A 353 -11.12 -13.39 21.72
N GLY A 354 -10.55 -13.19 20.53
CA GLY A 354 -11.25 -13.36 19.26
C GLY A 354 -12.33 -12.29 19.01
N GLU A 355 -13.45 -12.69 18.39
CA GLU A 355 -14.57 -11.79 18.07
C GLU A 355 -15.49 -11.55 19.29
N SER A 356 -14.90 -11.11 20.40
CA SER A 356 -15.60 -10.79 21.64
C SER A 356 -15.65 -9.28 21.90
N THR A 357 -16.79 -8.77 22.36
CA THR A 357 -16.98 -7.35 22.71
C THR A 357 -16.86 -7.07 24.22
N GLY A 358 -16.62 -8.10 25.03
CA GLY A 358 -16.40 -7.98 26.47
C GLY A 358 -16.31 -9.34 27.18
N PRO A 359 -15.96 -9.38 28.47
CA PRO A 359 -15.73 -10.63 29.20
C PRO A 359 -16.96 -11.53 29.27
N HIS A 360 -16.89 -12.71 28.64
CA HIS A 360 -17.92 -13.75 28.69
C HIS A 360 -17.38 -15.12 28.26
N LEU A 361 -18.12 -16.17 28.58
CA LEU A 361 -17.99 -17.49 27.95
C LEU A 361 -18.99 -17.57 26.79
N HIS A 362 -18.52 -17.88 25.59
CA HIS A 362 -19.40 -18.42 24.54
C HIS A 362 -19.48 -19.93 24.70
N PHE A 363 -20.69 -20.44 24.96
CA PHE A 363 -20.94 -21.86 25.18
C PHE A 363 -21.84 -22.43 24.10
N SER A 364 -21.39 -23.48 23.42
CA SER A 364 -22.17 -24.17 22.39
C SER A 364 -22.25 -25.67 22.64
N VAL A 365 -23.28 -26.28 22.07
CA VAL A 365 -23.45 -27.73 22.05
C VAL A 365 -23.48 -28.19 20.61
N ALA A 366 -22.72 -29.23 20.30
CA ALA A 366 -22.72 -29.85 18.98
C ALA A 366 -23.04 -31.34 19.07
N THR A 367 -23.89 -31.84 18.17
CA THR A 367 -24.31 -33.26 18.14
C THR A 367 -23.51 -34.12 17.17
N GLY A 368 -22.55 -33.51 16.47
CA GLY A 368 -21.68 -34.19 15.54
C GLY A 368 -20.88 -33.22 14.67
N ILE A 369 -20.12 -33.78 13.73
CA ILE A 369 -19.32 -33.05 12.76
C ILE A 369 -19.78 -33.45 11.36
N SER A 370 -20.07 -32.47 10.51
CA SER A 370 -20.38 -32.67 9.09
C SER A 370 -19.38 -31.87 8.26
N GLY A 371 -18.47 -32.58 7.57
CA GLY A 371 -17.34 -31.94 6.88
C GLY A 371 -16.46 -31.17 7.88
N SER A 372 -16.27 -29.87 7.64
CA SER A 372 -15.51 -28.96 8.51
C SER A 372 -16.36 -28.22 9.56
N ARG A 373 -17.66 -28.53 9.69
CA ARG A 373 -18.59 -27.81 10.56
C ARG A 373 -19.14 -28.70 11.66
N MET A 374 -19.14 -28.17 12.88
CA MET A 374 -19.92 -28.74 13.98
C MET A 374 -21.42 -28.46 13.75
N ILE A 375 -22.24 -29.47 14.02
CA ILE A 375 -23.70 -29.34 13.97
C ILE A 375 -24.16 -28.79 15.31
N TYR A 376 -24.21 -27.46 15.41
CA TYR A 376 -24.62 -26.78 16.63
C TYR A 376 -26.13 -26.88 16.86
N VAL A 377 -26.50 -27.02 18.13
CA VAL A 377 -27.89 -27.06 18.61
C VAL A 377 -28.05 -26.09 19.78
N ASP A 378 -29.30 -25.78 20.13
CA ASP A 378 -29.60 -24.98 21.31
C ASP A 378 -28.99 -25.62 22.56
N PRO A 379 -28.12 -24.90 23.31
CA PRO A 379 -27.54 -25.40 24.57
C PRO A 379 -28.53 -25.54 25.72
N ASN A 380 -29.60 -24.75 25.75
CA ASN A 380 -30.49 -24.65 26.91
C ASN A 380 -31.14 -25.98 27.35
N PRO A 381 -31.55 -26.89 26.44
CA PRO A 381 -32.11 -28.19 26.84
C PRO A 381 -31.11 -29.13 27.54
N TYR A 382 -29.80 -28.88 27.38
CA TYR A 382 -28.75 -29.72 27.98
C TYR A 382 -28.38 -29.25 29.38
N LEU A 383 -28.38 -27.93 29.58
CA LEU A 383 -28.07 -27.29 30.86
C LEU A 383 -29.27 -27.44 31.80
N GLY A 384 -29.12 -28.22 32.88
CA GLY A 384 -30.16 -28.32 33.91
C GLY A 384 -30.48 -26.95 34.49
N GLN A 385 -31.77 -26.61 34.61
CA GLN A 385 -32.22 -25.39 35.28
C GLN A 385 -31.98 -25.44 36.79
#